data_AF-A0A7X6VT27-F1
#
_entry.id   AF-A0A7X6VT27-F1
#
_cell.length_a   1.000
_cell.length_b   1.000
_cell.length_c   1.000
_cell.angle_alpha   90.00
_cell.angle_beta   90.00
_cell.angle_gamma   90.00
#
_symmetry.space_group_name_H-M   'P 1'
#
loop_
_entity.id
_entity.type
_entity.pdbx_description
1 polymer ?
#
loop_
_entity_poly.entity_id
_entity_poly.type
_entity_poly.pdbx_seq_one_letter_code
_entity_poly.pdbx_strand_id
1 'polypeptide(L)'
;VLAREVTLENMREIKEKADISLEVFVHGAMCVSYSGRCLLSHYMTGRSANLGACAHPCRYKYHLVEEKRPGEYYPIEEDEDGTYILNSRDLCLIEYIPELIDIGIDAFKVEGRMKSPLYVASVASTYRDAIDTYLEKKAKYTAEELEKWLDELSKTATRPFTNGFIEGESPLLQDINNEKMPERTLFSAIVMGYHDQGLIKVEQRSNFGPGDNLEFLMPSGEVKPVVIDKIWDEEMNELDRARHPKQKIIFAVDDYSIPEYTILRKVSD
;
A
#
# COMPACT_ATOMS: atom_id res chain seq x y z
N VAL A 1 5.42 18.25 -9.57
CA VAL A 1 4.48 17.13 -9.33
C VAL A 1 3.32 17.29 -10.28
N LEU A 2 3.08 16.32 -11.15
CA LEU A 2 1.95 16.33 -12.08
C LEU A 2 0.65 15.93 -11.37
N ALA A 3 -0.46 16.45 -11.87
CA ALA A 3 -1.77 16.03 -11.43
C ALA A 3 -2.04 14.57 -11.89
N ARG A 4 -2.91 13.83 -11.18
CA ARG A 4 -3.11 12.39 -11.43
C ARG A 4 -3.99 12.10 -12.64
N GLU A 5 -4.61 13.14 -13.17
CA GLU A 5 -5.42 13.18 -14.39
C GLU A 5 -4.59 13.42 -15.67
N VAL A 6 -3.28 13.68 -15.56
CA VAL A 6 -2.42 13.89 -16.73
C VAL A 6 -2.12 12.54 -17.39
N THR A 7 -2.42 12.41 -18.69
CA THR A 7 -2.19 11.19 -19.47
C THR A 7 -0.72 11.03 -19.86
N LEU A 8 -0.28 9.82 -20.24
CA LEU A 8 1.09 9.58 -20.74
C LEU A 8 1.48 10.51 -21.89
N GLU A 9 0.56 10.77 -22.81
CA GLU A 9 0.80 11.65 -23.95
C GLU A 9 1.03 13.10 -23.51
N ASN A 10 0.23 13.60 -22.58
CA ASN A 10 0.44 14.94 -22.03
C ASN A 10 1.72 15.01 -21.18
N MET A 11 2.08 13.94 -20.45
CA MET A 11 3.36 13.89 -19.72
C MET A 11 4.55 14.02 -20.67
N ARG A 12 4.52 13.32 -21.81
CA ARG A 12 5.55 13.43 -22.86
C ARG A 12 5.65 14.85 -23.41
N GLU A 13 4.52 15.45 -23.77
CA GLU A 13 4.48 16.83 -24.27
C GLU A 13 5.03 17.83 -23.25
N ILE A 14 4.67 17.68 -21.96
CA ILE A 14 5.19 18.53 -20.89
C ILE A 14 6.70 18.36 -20.76
N LYS A 15 7.22 17.12 -20.78
CA LYS A 15 8.66 16.85 -20.65
C LYS A 15 9.46 17.41 -21.84
N GLU A 16 8.91 17.37 -23.04
CA GLU A 16 9.54 17.95 -24.24
C GLU A 16 9.60 19.48 -24.22
N LYS A 17 8.55 20.13 -23.66
CA LYS A 17 8.40 21.59 -23.70
C LYS A 17 8.91 22.31 -22.45
N ALA A 18 9.00 21.62 -21.32
CA ALA A 18 9.34 22.22 -20.04
C ALA A 18 10.69 21.71 -19.53
N ASP A 19 11.63 22.63 -19.30
CA ASP A 19 12.94 22.34 -18.71
C ASP A 19 12.84 22.32 -17.17
N ILE A 20 12.02 21.40 -16.64
CA ILE A 20 11.84 21.17 -15.20
C ILE A 20 11.73 19.67 -14.90
N SER A 21 12.12 19.28 -13.69
CA SER A 21 11.91 17.91 -13.22
C SER A 21 10.43 17.61 -12.96
N LEU A 22 10.00 16.44 -13.41
CA LEU A 22 8.63 15.94 -13.27
C LEU A 22 8.57 14.84 -12.22
N GLU A 23 7.54 14.91 -11.38
CA GLU A 23 7.23 13.90 -10.36
C GLU A 23 5.81 13.40 -10.58
N VAL A 24 5.61 12.08 -10.61
CA VAL A 24 4.33 11.43 -10.91
C VAL A 24 3.93 10.47 -9.79
N PHE A 25 2.67 10.51 -9.37
CA PHE A 25 2.14 9.49 -8.47
C PHE A 25 1.98 8.16 -9.20
N VAL A 26 2.53 7.09 -8.65
CA VAL A 26 2.46 5.74 -9.25
C VAL A 26 1.64 4.76 -8.42
N HIS A 27 1.44 5.03 -7.12
CA HIS A 27 0.71 4.12 -6.26
C HIS A 27 -0.04 4.79 -5.10
N GLY A 28 -1.18 4.19 -4.73
CA GLY A 28 -1.93 4.47 -3.52
C GLY A 28 -3.23 5.26 -3.73
N ALA A 29 -3.75 5.86 -2.67
CA ALA A 29 -5.13 6.35 -2.67
C ALA A 29 -5.39 7.45 -3.71
N MET A 30 -6.31 7.20 -4.66
CA MET A 30 -6.76 8.20 -5.63
C MET A 30 -7.64 9.26 -4.96
N CYS A 31 -7.38 10.53 -5.28
CA CYS A 31 -8.23 11.63 -4.83
C CYS A 31 -9.43 11.74 -5.77
N VAL A 32 -10.59 12.11 -5.22
CA VAL A 32 -11.75 12.51 -6.04
C VAL A 32 -11.65 13.97 -6.49
N SER A 33 -10.89 14.79 -5.78
CA SER A 33 -10.77 16.22 -6.09
C SER A 33 -9.78 16.45 -7.23
N TYR A 34 -10.23 17.14 -8.26
CA TYR A 34 -9.40 17.59 -9.38
C TYR A 34 -8.25 18.46 -8.86
N SER A 35 -7.03 18.22 -9.37
CA SER A 35 -5.81 18.92 -8.93
C SER A 35 -5.52 18.88 -7.41
N GLY A 36 -6.05 17.88 -6.68
CA GLY A 36 -5.68 17.58 -5.29
C GLY A 36 -6.18 18.57 -4.23
N ARG A 37 -7.02 19.55 -4.58
CA ARG A 37 -7.61 20.50 -3.63
C ARG A 37 -8.89 19.94 -3.02
N CYS A 38 -8.76 19.25 -1.88
CA CYS A 38 -9.90 18.61 -1.22
C CYS A 38 -10.42 19.47 -0.05
N LEU A 39 -11.71 19.84 -0.10
CA LEU A 39 -12.43 20.48 1.01
C LEU A 39 -13.24 19.48 1.85
N LEU A 40 -13.55 18.31 1.29
CA LEU A 40 -14.42 17.31 1.90
C LEU A 40 -13.91 16.81 3.25
N SER A 41 -12.61 16.48 3.34
CA SER A 41 -11.99 15.98 4.60
C SER A 41 -12.06 17.01 5.72
N HIS A 42 -11.78 18.28 5.40
CA HIS A 42 -11.81 19.34 6.41
C HIS A 42 -13.24 19.59 6.89
N TYR A 43 -14.19 19.70 5.95
CA TYR A 43 -15.59 19.93 6.27
C TYR A 43 -16.18 18.82 7.14
N MET A 44 -15.93 17.55 6.81
CA MET A 44 -16.55 16.43 7.51
C MET A 44 -15.87 16.04 8.82
N THR A 45 -14.56 16.24 8.94
CA THR A 45 -13.77 15.67 10.05
C THR A 45 -12.90 16.69 10.77
N GLY A 46 -12.87 17.94 10.32
CA GLY A 46 -11.91 18.96 10.75
C GLY A 46 -10.49 18.75 10.20
N ARG A 47 -10.17 17.58 9.64
CA ARG A 47 -8.81 17.25 9.17
C ARG A 47 -8.57 17.68 7.73
N SER A 48 -7.61 18.59 7.52
CA SER A 48 -7.27 19.10 6.19
C SER A 48 -6.42 18.13 5.37
N ALA A 49 -6.96 17.65 4.24
CA ALA A 49 -6.21 16.83 3.29
C ALA A 49 -5.05 17.59 2.64
N ASN A 50 -5.20 18.91 2.46
CA ASN A 50 -4.17 19.79 1.91
C ASN A 50 -2.97 19.98 2.87
N LEU A 51 -3.16 19.68 4.16
CA LEU A 51 -2.09 19.64 5.18
C LEU A 51 -1.61 18.22 5.49
N GLY A 52 -1.97 17.24 4.66
CA GLY A 52 -1.56 15.85 4.86
C GLY A 52 -2.36 15.06 5.90
N ALA A 53 -3.41 15.64 6.47
CA ALA A 53 -4.22 14.99 7.49
C ALA A 53 -5.48 14.30 6.94
N CYS A 54 -5.54 13.95 5.65
CA CYS A 54 -6.74 13.40 5.01
C CYS A 54 -7.36 12.24 5.81
N ALA A 55 -8.67 12.29 6.04
CA ALA A 55 -9.44 11.24 6.71
C ALA A 55 -10.07 10.23 5.73
N HIS A 56 -9.87 10.43 4.42
CA HIS A 56 -10.48 9.64 3.35
C HIS A 56 -12.03 9.58 3.39
N PRO A 57 -12.75 10.71 3.61
CA PRO A 57 -14.21 10.68 3.61
C PRO A 57 -14.79 10.25 2.26
N CYS A 58 -14.10 10.50 1.15
CA CYS A 58 -14.51 10.00 -0.17
C CYS A 58 -14.48 8.47 -0.29
N ARG A 59 -14.13 7.73 0.78
CA ARG A 59 -14.13 6.27 0.84
C ARG A 59 -15.09 5.72 1.90
N TYR A 60 -15.84 6.60 2.54
CA TYR A 60 -16.85 6.21 3.54
C TYR A 60 -18.08 5.65 2.85
N LYS A 61 -18.89 4.92 3.61
CA LYS A 61 -20.22 4.50 3.16
C LYS A 61 -21.20 5.65 3.38
N TYR A 62 -21.89 6.06 2.33
CA TYR A 62 -22.90 7.09 2.35
C TYR A 62 -24.29 6.48 2.17
N HIS A 63 -25.29 7.16 2.73
CA HIS A 63 -26.71 6.84 2.55
C HIS A 63 -27.45 8.12 2.19
N LEU A 64 -28.47 8.02 1.33
CA LEU A 64 -29.34 9.15 1.00
C LEU A 64 -30.47 9.23 2.02
N VAL A 65 -30.83 10.44 2.43
CA VAL A 65 -31.98 10.69 3.31
C VAL A 65 -32.87 11.72 2.64
N GLU A 66 -34.16 11.43 2.50
CA GLU A 66 -35.13 12.42 2.03
C GLU A 66 -35.38 13.47 3.12
N GLU A 67 -35.33 14.75 2.76
CA GLU A 67 -35.52 15.88 3.70
C GLU A 67 -36.82 15.78 4.53
N LYS A 68 -37.89 15.28 3.92
CA LYS A 68 -39.21 15.17 4.57
C LYS A 68 -39.41 13.89 5.39
N ARG A 69 -38.48 12.94 5.32
CA ARG A 69 -38.51 11.68 6.06
C ARG A 69 -37.18 11.46 6.80
N PRO A 70 -36.86 12.33 7.78
CA PRO A 70 -35.63 12.19 8.54
C PRO A 70 -35.60 10.84 9.28
N GLY A 71 -34.50 10.10 9.11
CA GLY A 71 -34.31 8.76 9.69
C GLY A 71 -34.72 7.61 8.77
N GLU A 72 -35.41 7.89 7.66
CA GLU A 72 -35.60 6.92 6.57
C GLU A 72 -34.44 7.06 5.59
N TYR A 73 -33.46 6.15 5.73
CA TYR A 73 -32.33 6.05 4.83
C TYR A 73 -32.76 5.27 3.59
N TYR A 74 -32.72 5.93 2.44
CA TYR A 74 -32.84 5.27 1.17
C TYR A 74 -31.48 4.64 0.84
N PRO A 75 -31.43 3.32 0.56
CA PRO A 75 -30.25 2.77 -0.09
C PRO A 75 -30.05 3.55 -1.39
N ILE A 76 -28.80 3.93 -1.66
CA ILE A 76 -28.44 4.36 -3.00
C ILE A 76 -28.38 3.04 -3.77
N GLU A 77 -29.44 2.74 -4.51
CA GLU A 77 -29.54 1.50 -5.27
C GLU A 77 -28.74 1.61 -6.56
N GLU A 78 -28.08 0.49 -6.86
CA GLU A 78 -27.19 0.27 -7.98
C GLU A 78 -27.95 -0.48 -9.08
N ASP A 79 -27.89 0.03 -10.32
CA ASP A 79 -28.33 -0.71 -11.50
C ASP A 79 -27.12 -1.29 -12.25
N GLU A 80 -27.33 -1.80 -13.46
CA GLU A 80 -26.29 -2.41 -14.30
C GLU A 80 -25.12 -1.45 -14.60
N ASP A 81 -25.31 -0.14 -14.36
CA ASP A 81 -24.33 0.91 -14.58
C ASP A 81 -23.74 1.50 -13.27
N GLY A 82 -24.11 1.05 -12.06
CA GLY A 82 -23.37 1.36 -10.82
C GLY A 82 -24.01 2.36 -9.83
N THR A 83 -23.64 2.29 -8.54
CA THR A 83 -23.93 3.31 -7.51
C THR A 83 -22.70 4.19 -7.26
N TYR A 84 -22.91 5.52 -7.30
CA TYR A 84 -21.81 6.48 -7.37
C TYR A 84 -21.82 7.52 -6.25
N ILE A 85 -21.06 7.32 -5.15
CA ILE A 85 -20.67 8.44 -4.26
C ILE A 85 -19.20 8.33 -3.75
N LEU A 86 -18.27 7.97 -4.68
CA LEU A 86 -16.87 8.48 -4.86
C LEU A 86 -15.64 7.52 -4.69
N ASN A 87 -14.65 7.68 -5.60
CA ASN A 87 -13.36 6.97 -5.87
C ASN A 87 -12.84 5.93 -4.85
N SER A 88 -13.34 4.70 -4.99
CA SER A 88 -13.05 3.55 -4.15
C SER A 88 -11.85 2.69 -4.59
N ARG A 89 -11.15 2.97 -5.70
CA ARG A 89 -9.93 2.23 -6.13
C ARG A 89 -8.61 2.93 -5.74
N ASP A 90 -7.53 2.15 -5.64
CA ASP A 90 -6.17 2.64 -5.43
C ASP A 90 -5.41 2.68 -6.76
N LEU A 91 -4.62 3.74 -6.98
CA LEU A 91 -3.74 3.84 -8.14
C LEU A 91 -2.68 2.75 -8.06
N CYS A 92 -2.41 2.09 -9.19
CA CYS A 92 -1.24 1.24 -9.37
C CYS A 92 -0.76 1.36 -10.82
N LEU A 93 0.44 1.92 -10.99
CA LEU A 93 1.07 2.12 -12.30
C LEU A 93 2.31 1.25 -12.48
N ILE A 94 2.40 0.11 -11.79
CA ILE A 94 3.57 -0.77 -11.83
C ILE A 94 3.87 -1.24 -13.26
N GLU A 95 2.84 -1.51 -14.06
CA GLU A 95 2.97 -1.92 -15.46
C GLU A 95 3.47 -0.79 -16.37
N TYR A 96 3.23 0.47 -16.00
CA TYR A 96 3.57 1.65 -16.79
C TYR A 96 4.93 2.26 -16.42
N ILE A 97 5.67 1.64 -15.49
CA ILE A 97 7.01 2.10 -15.11
C ILE A 97 7.96 2.19 -16.32
N PRO A 98 8.00 1.22 -17.27
CA PRO A 98 8.80 1.32 -18.48
C PRO A 98 8.54 2.60 -19.27
N GLU A 99 7.26 2.88 -19.58
CA GLU A 99 6.84 4.05 -20.35
C GLU A 99 7.15 5.35 -19.64
N LEU A 100 6.95 5.40 -18.32
CA LEU A 100 7.25 6.58 -17.51
C LEU A 100 8.77 6.86 -17.45
N ILE A 101 9.59 5.81 -17.36
CA ILE A 101 11.05 5.92 -17.43
C ILE A 101 11.48 6.42 -18.82
N ASP A 102 10.91 5.87 -19.88
CA ASP A 102 11.25 6.24 -21.27
C ASP A 102 10.84 7.68 -21.61
N ILE A 103 9.73 8.18 -21.04
CA ILE A 103 9.37 9.60 -21.12
C ILE A 103 10.42 10.48 -20.43
N GLY A 104 11.15 9.95 -19.44
CA GLY A 104 12.12 10.71 -18.66
C GLY A 104 11.51 11.37 -17.42
N ILE A 105 10.51 10.73 -16.80
CA ILE A 105 9.99 11.18 -15.50
C ILE A 105 11.07 11.04 -14.43
N ASP A 106 11.32 12.11 -13.68
CA ASP A 106 12.47 12.22 -12.78
C ASP A 106 12.21 11.59 -11.40
N ALA A 107 10.95 11.52 -10.96
CA ALA A 107 10.59 10.98 -9.66
C ALA A 107 9.23 10.26 -9.66
N PHE A 108 9.19 9.08 -9.03
CA PHE A 108 7.97 8.33 -8.77
C PHE A 108 7.53 8.48 -7.32
N LYS A 109 6.25 8.77 -7.13
CA LYS A 109 5.67 9.08 -5.84
C LYS A 109 4.63 8.07 -5.41
N VAL A 110 4.77 7.62 -4.17
CA VAL A 110 3.83 6.72 -3.50
C VAL A 110 3.05 7.50 -2.44
N GLU A 111 1.74 7.29 -2.38
CA GLU A 111 0.89 7.82 -1.31
C GLU A 111 1.02 6.99 -0.02
N GLY A 112 2.03 7.32 0.79
CA GLY A 112 2.32 6.65 2.06
C GLY A 112 1.74 7.32 3.31
N ARG A 113 1.03 8.45 3.20
CA ARG A 113 0.54 9.18 4.39
C ARG A 113 -0.49 8.34 5.14
N MET A 114 -0.37 8.30 6.47
CA MET A 114 -1.24 7.52 7.35
C MET A 114 -1.26 6.01 7.04
N LYS A 115 -0.24 5.49 6.34
CA LYS A 115 -0.07 4.07 6.06
C LYS A 115 0.87 3.41 7.08
N SER A 116 0.75 2.10 7.24
CA SER A 116 1.63 1.33 8.13
C SER A 116 3.05 1.24 7.57
N PRO A 117 4.08 1.00 8.41
CA PRO A 117 5.42 0.68 7.93
C PRO A 117 5.45 -0.49 6.94
N LEU A 118 4.65 -1.53 7.17
CA LEU A 118 4.49 -2.66 6.25
C LEU A 118 4.04 -2.23 4.84
N TYR A 119 3.02 -1.36 4.75
CA TYR A 119 2.57 -0.86 3.45
C TYR A 119 3.68 -0.11 2.73
N VAL A 120 4.35 0.82 3.42
CA VAL A 120 5.40 1.65 2.80
C VAL A 120 6.58 0.79 2.36
N ALA A 121 7.00 -0.17 3.18
CA ALA A 121 8.10 -1.09 2.86
C ALA A 121 7.75 -1.95 1.63
N SER A 122 6.60 -2.63 1.64
CA SER A 122 6.15 -3.50 0.54
C SER A 122 6.01 -2.73 -0.78
N VAL A 123 5.35 -1.57 -0.77
CA VAL A 123 5.20 -0.78 -2.00
C VAL A 123 6.56 -0.25 -2.49
N ALA A 124 7.39 0.29 -1.60
CA ALA A 124 8.68 0.84 -1.99
C ALA A 124 9.63 -0.24 -2.55
N SER A 125 9.73 -1.41 -1.90
CA SER A 125 10.57 -2.51 -2.38
C SER A 125 10.08 -3.05 -3.72
N THR A 126 8.76 -3.21 -3.90
CA THR A 126 8.19 -3.75 -5.13
C THR A 126 8.39 -2.80 -6.32
N TYR A 127 8.17 -1.50 -6.14
CA TYR A 127 8.46 -0.53 -7.21
C TYR A 127 9.97 -0.43 -7.46
N ARG A 128 10.83 -0.55 -6.45
CA ARG A 128 12.29 -0.59 -6.64
C ARG A 128 12.71 -1.78 -7.49
N ASP A 129 12.21 -2.98 -7.19
CA ASP A 129 12.45 -4.21 -7.96
C ASP A 129 12.01 -4.05 -9.43
N ALA A 130 10.83 -3.49 -9.68
CA ALA A 130 10.34 -3.24 -11.04
C ALA A 130 11.19 -2.22 -11.82
N ILE A 131 11.62 -1.13 -11.16
CA ILE A 131 12.48 -0.13 -11.79
C ILE A 131 13.85 -0.73 -12.10
N ASP A 132 14.48 -1.44 -11.16
CA ASP A 132 15.80 -2.08 -11.37
C ASP A 132 15.72 -3.09 -12.50
N THR A 133 14.69 -3.94 -12.50
CA THR A 133 14.44 -4.94 -13.54
C THR A 133 14.34 -4.28 -14.92
N TYR A 134 13.61 -3.16 -15.04
CA TYR A 134 13.51 -2.43 -16.31
C TYR A 134 14.82 -1.77 -16.72
N LEU A 135 15.56 -1.18 -15.77
CA LEU A 135 16.83 -0.51 -16.06
C LEU A 135 17.90 -1.51 -16.54
N GLU A 136 17.91 -2.73 -16.01
CA GLU A 136 18.82 -3.80 -16.42
C GLU A 136 18.43 -4.40 -17.77
N LYS A 137 17.14 -4.71 -17.98
CA LYS A 137 16.68 -5.44 -19.18
C LYS A 137 16.38 -4.54 -20.37
N LYS A 138 15.91 -3.30 -20.13
CA LYS A 138 15.39 -2.38 -21.15
C LYS A 138 14.35 -3.02 -22.08
N ALA A 139 13.48 -3.84 -21.49
CA ALA A 139 12.43 -4.57 -22.18
C ALA A 139 11.14 -4.60 -21.35
N LYS A 140 10.01 -4.89 -22.00
CA LYS A 140 8.73 -5.08 -21.31
C LYS A 140 8.83 -6.19 -20.28
N TYR A 141 8.10 -6.02 -19.18
CA TYR A 141 7.98 -7.04 -18.14
C TYR A 141 7.32 -8.30 -18.67
N THR A 142 7.76 -9.45 -18.15
CA THR A 142 7.05 -10.71 -18.38
C THR A 142 5.77 -10.76 -17.55
N ALA A 143 4.84 -11.65 -17.92
CA ALA A 143 3.62 -11.86 -17.14
C ALA A 143 3.93 -12.33 -15.71
N GLU A 144 4.94 -13.18 -15.54
CA GLU A 144 5.36 -13.70 -14.23
C GLU A 144 5.92 -12.59 -13.31
N GLU A 145 6.69 -11.65 -13.86
CA GLU A 145 7.22 -10.51 -13.11
C GLU A 145 6.09 -9.59 -12.63
N LEU A 146 5.16 -9.26 -13.53
CA LEU A 146 4.00 -8.45 -13.20
C LEU A 146 3.11 -9.12 -12.16
N GLU A 147 2.84 -10.42 -12.32
CA GLU A 147 2.02 -11.20 -11.38
C GLU A 147 2.65 -11.21 -9.99
N LYS A 148 3.97 -11.46 -9.89
CA LYS A 148 4.73 -11.39 -8.63
C LYS A 148 4.55 -10.04 -7.93
N TRP A 149 4.70 -8.93 -8.66
CA TRP A 149 4.60 -7.60 -8.08
C TRP A 149 3.16 -7.25 -7.69
N LEU A 150 2.18 -7.61 -8.51
CA LEU A 150 0.78 -7.37 -8.24
C LEU A 150 0.30 -8.18 -7.02
N ASP A 151 0.73 -9.44 -6.89
CA ASP A 151 0.49 -10.27 -5.70
C ASP A 151 1.02 -9.58 -4.44
N GLU A 152 2.29 -9.18 -4.45
CA GLU A 152 2.93 -8.52 -3.31
C GLU A 152 2.24 -7.20 -2.93
N LEU A 153 1.87 -6.37 -3.92
CA LEU A 153 1.12 -5.13 -3.67
C LEU A 153 -0.28 -5.40 -3.11
N SER A 154 -0.93 -6.49 -3.54
CA SER A 154 -2.29 -6.86 -3.11
C SER A 154 -2.35 -7.23 -1.62
N LYS A 155 -1.29 -7.82 -1.05
CA LYS A 155 -1.20 -8.24 0.36
C LYS A 155 -1.46 -7.12 1.37
N THR A 156 -1.20 -5.87 0.98
CA THR A 156 -1.42 -4.70 1.85
C THR A 156 -2.58 -3.81 1.38
N ALA A 157 -3.17 -4.12 0.22
CA ALA A 157 -4.25 -3.37 -0.39
C ALA A 157 -5.52 -3.41 0.46
N THR A 158 -6.32 -2.36 0.32
CA THR A 158 -7.64 -2.24 0.98
C THR A 158 -8.78 -2.07 0.00
N ARG A 159 -8.43 -1.91 -1.28
CA ARG A 159 -9.27 -1.54 -2.40
C ARG A 159 -8.63 -2.10 -3.67
N PRO A 160 -9.41 -2.41 -4.72
CA PRO A 160 -8.85 -2.88 -5.98
C PRO A 160 -8.03 -1.78 -6.64
N PHE A 161 -7.16 -2.18 -7.56
CA PHE A 161 -6.30 -1.27 -8.28
C PHE A 161 -6.98 -0.66 -9.52
N THR A 162 -6.45 0.48 -9.94
CA THR A 162 -6.78 1.17 -11.19
C THR A 162 -5.52 1.79 -11.79
N ASN A 163 -5.47 1.87 -13.12
CA ASN A 163 -4.46 2.63 -13.85
C ASN A 163 -4.80 4.14 -13.92
N GLY A 164 -5.88 4.57 -13.28
CA GLY A 164 -6.24 5.99 -13.20
C GLY A 164 -6.57 6.57 -14.57
N PHE A 165 -5.96 7.71 -14.90
CA PHE A 165 -6.16 8.41 -16.16
C PHE A 165 -4.99 8.24 -17.14
N ILE A 166 -4.09 7.28 -16.88
CA ILE A 166 -2.80 7.20 -17.56
C ILE A 166 -2.94 7.01 -19.08
N GLU A 167 -4.00 6.33 -19.51
CA GLU A 167 -4.42 6.11 -20.90
C GLU A 167 -5.59 7.01 -21.36
N GLY A 168 -6.03 7.95 -20.52
CA GLY A 168 -7.23 8.75 -20.75
C GLY A 168 -8.39 8.37 -19.82
N GLU A 169 -9.62 8.45 -20.32
CA GLU A 169 -10.81 8.11 -19.53
C GLU A 169 -10.86 6.60 -19.23
N SER A 170 -11.05 6.24 -17.97
CA SER A 170 -11.06 4.84 -17.52
C SER A 170 -12.39 4.53 -16.81
N PRO A 171 -13.09 3.44 -17.17
CA PRO A 171 -14.27 3.00 -16.44
C PRO A 171 -13.92 2.42 -15.06
N LEU A 172 -12.63 2.10 -14.82
CA LEU A 172 -12.14 1.45 -13.60
C LEU A 172 -11.68 2.45 -12.53
N LEU A 173 -12.16 3.69 -12.56
CA LEU A 173 -11.82 4.70 -11.53
C LEU A 173 -12.54 4.44 -10.20
N GLN A 174 -13.68 3.76 -10.27
CA GLN A 174 -14.55 3.47 -9.14
C GLN A 174 -14.68 1.95 -8.96
N ASP A 175 -14.68 1.52 -7.71
CA ASP A 175 -15.04 0.16 -7.31
C ASP A 175 -16.54 0.17 -6.97
N ILE A 176 -17.33 -0.02 -8.02
CA ILE A 176 -18.80 -0.09 -8.00
C ILE A 176 -19.27 -1.36 -7.26
N ASN A 177 -18.58 -2.48 -7.49
CA ASN A 177 -18.95 -3.78 -6.93
C ASN A 177 -18.54 -3.94 -5.44
N ASN A 178 -17.90 -2.92 -4.84
CA ASN A 178 -17.32 -2.96 -3.50
C ASN A 178 -16.52 -4.26 -3.27
N GLU A 179 -15.58 -4.53 -4.19
CA GLU A 179 -14.80 -5.75 -4.22
C GLU A 179 -14.05 -5.96 -2.91
N LYS A 180 -14.19 -7.16 -2.36
CA LYS A 180 -13.43 -7.56 -1.18
C LYS A 180 -12.02 -7.89 -1.63
N MET A 181 -11.05 -7.21 -1.03
CA MET A 181 -9.65 -7.62 -1.17
C MET A 181 -9.42 -8.95 -0.44
N PRO A 182 -8.52 -9.80 -0.95
CA PRO A 182 -8.11 -11.03 -0.28
C PRO A 182 -7.55 -10.75 1.12
N GLU A 183 -7.33 -11.81 1.89
CA GLU A 183 -6.87 -11.66 3.27
C GLU A 183 -5.55 -10.90 3.36
N ARG A 184 -5.48 -10.02 4.36
CA ARG A 184 -4.41 -9.02 4.46
C ARG A 184 -3.27 -9.55 5.29
N THR A 185 -2.07 -9.29 4.79
CA THR A 185 -0.86 -9.54 5.58
C THR A 185 -0.80 -8.60 6.79
N LEU A 186 -0.56 -9.16 7.98
CA LEU A 186 -0.53 -8.42 9.24
C LEU A 186 0.88 -8.00 9.62
N PHE A 187 1.05 -6.75 10.04
CA PHE A 187 2.34 -6.24 10.54
C PHE A 187 2.58 -6.75 11.98
N SER A 188 3.25 -7.88 12.09
CA SER A 188 3.43 -8.62 13.35
C SER A 188 4.50 -8.03 14.26
N ALA A 189 5.67 -7.70 13.73
CA ALA A 189 6.75 -7.09 14.51
C ALA A 189 7.77 -6.38 13.62
N ILE A 190 8.66 -5.60 14.24
CA ILE A 190 9.85 -5.03 13.58
C ILE A 190 11.11 -5.49 14.30
N VAL A 191 12.12 -5.90 13.54
CA VAL A 191 13.42 -6.35 14.07
C VAL A 191 14.17 -5.15 14.63
N MET A 192 14.59 -5.28 15.89
CA MET A 192 15.34 -4.28 16.65
C MET A 192 16.82 -4.63 16.76
N GLY A 193 17.24 -5.77 16.21
CA GLY A 193 18.59 -6.32 16.29
C GLY A 193 18.60 -7.67 16.99
N TYR A 194 19.65 -7.92 17.75
CA TYR A 194 19.90 -9.20 18.41
C TYR A 194 19.99 -9.07 19.92
N HIS A 195 19.54 -10.10 20.62
CA HIS A 195 19.79 -10.30 22.04
C HIS A 195 21.23 -10.83 22.25
N ASP A 196 21.77 -10.67 23.46
CA ASP A 196 23.16 -11.04 23.81
C ASP A 196 23.47 -12.53 23.58
N GLN A 197 22.45 -13.39 23.54
CA GLN A 197 22.56 -14.82 23.24
C GLN A 197 22.56 -15.15 21.73
N GLY A 198 22.62 -14.14 20.85
CA GLY A 198 22.57 -14.32 19.39
C GLY A 198 21.16 -14.58 18.83
N LEU A 199 20.12 -14.45 19.65
CA LEU A 199 18.72 -14.60 19.27
C LEU A 199 18.18 -13.30 18.66
N ILE A 200 17.22 -13.38 17.75
CA ILE A 200 16.62 -12.17 17.16
C ILE A 200 15.74 -11.47 18.20
N LYS A 201 15.80 -10.14 18.25
CA LYS A 201 14.96 -9.30 19.11
C LYS A 201 14.05 -8.46 18.24
N VAL A 202 12.74 -8.53 18.48
CA VAL A 202 11.72 -7.80 17.74
C VAL A 202 10.82 -6.99 18.67
N GLU A 203 10.28 -5.87 18.17
CA GLU A 203 9.21 -5.13 18.85
C GLU A 203 7.85 -5.50 18.25
N GLN A 204 6.96 -6.06 19.08
CA GLN A 204 5.66 -6.54 18.68
C GLN A 204 4.73 -5.41 18.21
N ARG A 205 3.88 -5.73 17.23
CA ARG A 205 2.87 -4.84 16.63
C ARG A 205 1.49 -5.48 16.55
N SER A 206 1.41 -6.74 16.12
CA SER A 206 0.18 -7.54 16.15
C SER A 206 0.44 -8.94 16.68
N ASN A 207 -0.63 -9.67 17.03
CA ASN A 207 -0.51 -11.00 17.61
C ASN A 207 0.22 -11.96 16.66
N PHE A 208 1.33 -12.55 17.11
CA PHE A 208 2.03 -13.63 16.44
C PHE A 208 2.59 -14.67 17.43
N GLY A 209 3.03 -15.82 16.94
CA GLY A 209 3.73 -16.83 17.73
C GLY A 209 3.91 -18.13 16.97
N PRO A 210 4.33 -19.20 17.66
CA PRO A 210 4.52 -20.50 17.04
C PRO A 210 3.27 -21.02 16.31
N GLY A 211 3.51 -21.67 15.18
CA GLY A 211 2.47 -22.23 14.30
C GLY A 211 1.79 -21.23 13.35
N ASP A 212 2.13 -19.94 13.41
CA ASP A 212 1.67 -18.98 12.40
C ASP A 212 2.50 -19.07 11.11
N ASN A 213 1.86 -18.81 9.97
CA ASN A 213 2.54 -18.59 8.69
C ASN A 213 3.17 -17.17 8.67
N LEU A 214 4.49 -17.11 8.80
CA LEU A 214 5.24 -15.87 8.97
C LEU A 214 6.31 -15.73 7.91
N GLU A 215 6.57 -14.48 7.53
CA GLU A 215 7.69 -14.13 6.67
C GLU A 215 8.35 -12.82 7.11
N PHE A 216 9.64 -12.70 6.79
CA PHE A 216 10.41 -11.47 6.90
C PHE A 216 10.36 -10.73 5.57
N LEU A 217 10.03 -9.44 5.63
CA LEU A 217 10.29 -8.47 4.57
C LEU A 217 11.52 -7.64 4.99
N MET A 218 12.66 -7.88 4.33
CA MET A 218 13.93 -7.22 4.63
C MET A 218 14.02 -5.82 3.99
N PRO A 219 14.88 -4.91 4.50
CA PRO A 219 15.12 -3.62 3.87
C PRO A 219 15.62 -3.67 2.43
N SER A 220 16.24 -4.80 2.03
CA SER A 220 16.63 -5.07 0.63
C SER A 220 15.43 -5.32 -0.29
N GLY A 221 14.24 -5.56 0.26
CA GLY A 221 13.07 -6.05 -0.48
C GLY A 221 12.98 -7.58 -0.54
N GLU A 222 13.99 -8.30 -0.05
CA GLU A 222 13.95 -9.76 0.01
C GLU A 222 12.88 -10.23 1.00
N VAL A 223 12.10 -11.23 0.57
CA VAL A 223 11.08 -11.89 1.39
C VAL A 223 11.52 -13.31 1.71
N LYS A 224 11.56 -13.66 3.00
CA LYS A 224 11.93 -15.00 3.47
C LYS A 224 10.89 -15.56 4.44
N PRO A 225 10.35 -16.77 4.21
CA PRO A 225 9.56 -17.47 5.21
C PRO A 225 10.34 -17.68 6.51
N VAL A 226 9.65 -17.63 7.64
CA VAL A 226 10.24 -17.89 8.96
C VAL A 226 9.35 -18.80 9.77
N VAL A 227 9.95 -19.85 10.32
CA VAL A 227 9.29 -20.72 11.31
C VAL A 227 9.77 -20.29 12.69
N ILE A 228 8.81 -20.06 13.60
CA ILE A 228 9.09 -19.74 14.99
C ILE A 228 8.63 -20.90 15.84
N ASP A 229 9.56 -21.61 16.48
CA ASP A 229 9.20 -22.72 17.38
C ASP A 229 8.82 -22.22 18.78
N LYS A 230 9.56 -21.23 19.26
CA LYS A 230 9.44 -20.67 20.61
C LYS A 230 9.74 -19.18 20.62
N ILE A 231 9.10 -18.49 21.54
CA ILE A 231 9.30 -17.07 21.79
C ILE A 231 9.51 -16.81 23.28
N TRP A 232 10.26 -15.76 23.60
CA TRP A 232 10.57 -15.35 24.97
C TRP A 232 10.38 -13.84 25.15
N ASP A 233 10.19 -13.39 26.39
CA ASP A 233 10.29 -11.97 26.76
C ASP A 233 11.75 -11.55 27.04
N GLU A 234 11.96 -10.28 27.46
CA GLU A 234 13.31 -9.77 27.79
C GLU A 234 13.94 -10.44 29.02
N GLU A 235 13.14 -11.09 29.88
CA GLU A 235 13.61 -11.82 31.06
C GLU A 235 13.86 -13.31 30.73
N MET A 236 13.73 -13.70 29.46
CA MET A 236 13.82 -15.08 28.97
C MET A 236 12.74 -16.01 29.51
N ASN A 237 11.58 -15.48 29.92
CA ASN A 237 10.41 -16.30 30.20
C ASN A 237 9.76 -16.72 28.87
N GLU A 238 9.50 -18.02 28.71
CA GLU A 238 8.85 -18.57 27.51
C GLU A 238 7.40 -18.08 27.42
N LEU A 239 7.00 -17.61 26.25
CA LEU A 239 5.63 -17.16 25.97
C LEU A 239 4.97 -18.09 24.96
N ASP A 240 3.67 -18.30 25.09
CA ASP A 240 2.88 -19.02 24.09
C ASP A 240 2.55 -18.14 22.87
N ARG A 241 2.33 -16.84 23.09
CA ARG A 241 2.00 -15.85 22.05
C ARG A 241 2.52 -14.45 22.38
N ALA A 242 2.96 -13.73 21.36
CA ALA A 242 3.29 -12.32 21.40
C ALA A 242 2.03 -11.45 21.23
N ARG A 243 1.29 -11.24 22.31
CA ARG A 243 -0.05 -10.59 22.29
C ARG A 243 -0.11 -9.18 22.87
N HIS A 244 1.00 -8.65 23.38
CA HIS A 244 1.04 -7.35 24.03
C HIS A 244 1.70 -6.28 23.14
N PRO A 245 1.00 -5.18 22.80
CA PRO A 245 1.53 -4.10 21.98
C PRO A 245 2.89 -3.59 22.45
N LYS A 246 3.85 -3.52 21.52
CA LYS A 246 5.23 -3.04 21.76
C LYS A 246 6.04 -3.87 22.76
N GLN A 247 5.56 -5.04 23.17
CA GLN A 247 6.38 -5.96 23.93
C GLN A 247 7.57 -6.38 23.06
N LYS A 248 8.77 -6.42 23.64
CA LYS A 248 9.92 -6.98 22.96
C LYS A 248 9.89 -8.49 23.10
N ILE A 249 10.07 -9.15 21.98
CA ILE A 249 9.99 -10.61 21.86
C ILE A 249 11.32 -11.09 21.30
N ILE A 250 11.80 -12.19 21.85
CA ILE A 250 13.05 -12.84 21.46
C ILE A 250 12.71 -14.21 20.88
N PHE A 251 13.35 -14.61 19.79
CA PHE A 251 13.22 -15.96 19.25
C PHE A 251 14.45 -16.40 18.45
N ALA A 252 14.54 -17.70 18.17
CA ALA A 252 15.60 -18.26 17.33
C ALA A 252 15.18 -18.22 15.85
N VAL A 253 16.15 -18.02 14.97
CA VAL A 253 15.99 -18.14 13.51
C VAL A 253 17.16 -18.94 12.97
N ASP A 254 16.91 -19.77 11.95
CA ASP A 254 17.93 -20.65 11.37
C ASP A 254 18.99 -19.88 10.54
N ASP A 255 18.64 -18.68 10.05
CA ASP A 255 19.47 -17.87 9.16
C ASP A 255 20.14 -16.68 9.89
N TYR A 256 21.46 -16.58 9.76
CA TYR A 256 22.29 -15.62 10.49
C TYR A 256 22.56 -14.38 9.64
N SER A 257 21.64 -13.42 9.70
CA SER A 257 21.84 -11.96 9.56
C SER A 257 20.54 -11.31 9.10
N ILE A 258 19.54 -11.30 9.97
CA ILE A 258 18.33 -10.51 9.78
C ILE A 258 18.64 -9.07 10.19
N PRO A 259 18.68 -8.11 9.24
CA PRO A 259 19.04 -6.74 9.56
C PRO A 259 17.97 -6.06 10.41
N GLU A 260 18.39 -5.04 11.15
CA GLU A 260 17.47 -4.13 11.84
C GLU A 260 16.46 -3.54 10.85
N TYR A 261 15.27 -3.22 11.35
CA TYR A 261 14.13 -2.74 10.57
C TYR A 261 13.50 -3.73 9.61
N THR A 262 13.98 -4.99 9.55
CA THR A 262 13.22 -6.07 8.92
C THR A 262 11.83 -6.17 9.54
N ILE A 263 10.82 -6.31 8.69
CA ILE A 263 9.42 -6.44 9.12
C ILE A 263 9.08 -7.92 9.19
N LEU A 264 8.65 -8.37 10.36
CA LEU A 264 7.98 -9.67 10.51
C LEU A 264 6.50 -9.47 10.22
N ARG A 265 5.97 -10.25 9.28
CA ARG A 265 4.57 -10.18 8.89
C ARG A 265 3.92 -11.55 8.85
N LYS A 266 2.64 -11.60 9.17
CA LYS A 266 1.83 -12.82 9.09
C LYS A 266 1.04 -12.84 7.80
N VAL A 267 1.22 -13.88 7.03
CA VAL A 267 0.52 -14.10 5.76
C VAL A 267 -0.65 -15.03 6.02
N SER A 268 -1.76 -14.77 5.35
CA SER A 268 -2.89 -15.69 5.35
C SER A 268 -2.61 -16.85 4.40
N ASP A 269 -3.12 -18.04 4.75
CA ASP A 269 -3.02 -19.25 3.94
C ASP A 269 -3.91 -19.21 2.69
#